data_AF-A0A672RUE8-F1
#
_entry.id   AF-A0A672RUE8-F1
#
_cell.length_a   1.000
_cell.length_b   1.000
_cell.length_c   1.000
_cell.angle_alpha   90.00
_cell.angle_beta   90.00
_cell.angle_gamma   90.00
#
_symmetry.space_group_name_H-M   'P 1'
#
loop_
_entity.id
_entity.type
_entity.pdbx_description
1 polymer ?
#
loop_
_entity_poly.entity_id
_entity_poly.type
_entity_poly.pdbx_seq_one_letter_code
_entity_poly.pdbx_strand_id
1 'polypeptide(L)'
;LSQRAGALNSSYGQMWNAAQGALEDLLEDEYPTMQLRPQKDCLQVFQTLATFYLRYLKIFRALEEVYDRIVHPQKRRVVHQVLEGVMGRLVELKNEMVELEYSEFHYFDDILQDFKMTPEDLEVPIPRYFVREKMRALKAREKMLAHILAKGGRQECKIVSVPVQSMSVERALWLLQVSERARQGRLRARFMKTIRQEEQRRLQGNSTMLDPNQAATCIQKVWRGHRDRRRVNKECLEEMIFLGLQTTPSPAQLHAQQVESRRHCVQEEHEAEYQKALVSIKESVRSVDGPDVKESLHKQIRQWFIELNVLKVAAEFAAKEEEREKKKKLKREKDKKANDRKKKKGKMKGKKGKGDTEVGPFFLKYLYLQN
;
A
#
# COMPACT_ATOMS: atom_id res chain seq x y z
N LEU A 1 -19.52 -5.62 31.18
CA LEU A 1 -18.57 -5.30 30.08
C LEU A 1 -18.01 -6.58 29.43
N SER A 2 -17.55 -7.56 30.21
CA SER A 2 -17.04 -8.86 29.71
C SER A 2 -18.05 -9.67 28.84
N GLN A 3 -19.32 -9.79 29.26
CA GLN A 3 -20.35 -10.51 28.47
C GLN A 3 -20.69 -9.84 27.12
N ARG A 4 -20.65 -8.50 27.04
CA ARG A 4 -20.86 -7.76 25.77
C ARG A 4 -19.66 -7.86 24.84
N ALA A 5 -18.45 -7.89 25.38
CA ALA A 5 -17.24 -8.14 24.59
C ALA A 5 -17.23 -9.58 24.03
N GLY A 6 -17.69 -10.58 24.81
CA GLY A 6 -17.86 -11.96 24.34
C GLY A 6 -18.88 -12.09 23.20
N ALA A 7 -20.03 -11.42 23.29
CA ALA A 7 -21.05 -11.43 22.24
C ALA A 7 -20.61 -10.71 20.95
N LEU A 8 -19.88 -9.58 21.07
CA LEU A 8 -19.31 -8.89 19.92
C LEU A 8 -18.22 -9.72 19.25
N ASN A 9 -17.36 -10.39 20.04
CA ASN A 9 -16.35 -11.33 19.55
C ASN A 9 -16.96 -12.53 18.83
N SER A 10 -18.13 -12.98 19.26
CA SER A 10 -18.89 -14.04 18.61
C SER A 10 -19.44 -13.61 17.24
N SER A 11 -19.98 -12.39 17.14
CA SER A 11 -20.60 -11.91 15.89
C SER A 11 -19.61 -11.70 14.74
N TYR A 12 -18.51 -10.95 14.92
CA TYR A 12 -17.54 -10.78 13.83
C TYR A 12 -16.73 -12.05 13.58
N GLY A 13 -16.58 -12.93 14.59
CA GLY A 13 -15.96 -14.24 14.44
C GLY A 13 -16.78 -15.15 13.52
N GLN A 14 -18.11 -15.13 13.64
CA GLN A 14 -19.00 -15.83 12.72
C GLN A 14 -18.92 -15.28 11.30
N MET A 15 -18.90 -13.95 11.15
CA MET A 15 -18.74 -13.31 9.83
C MET A 15 -17.40 -13.68 9.18
N TRP A 16 -16.31 -13.67 9.96
CA TRP A 16 -15.00 -14.12 9.50
C TRP A 16 -15.02 -15.58 9.07
N ASN A 17 -15.56 -16.48 9.91
CA ASN A 17 -15.61 -17.91 9.58
C ASN A 17 -16.47 -18.18 8.34
N ALA A 18 -17.56 -17.44 8.14
CA ALA A 18 -18.39 -17.54 6.94
C ALA A 18 -17.64 -17.04 5.69
N ALA A 19 -16.96 -15.90 5.78
CA ALA A 19 -16.18 -15.35 4.66
C ALA A 19 -14.98 -16.23 4.31
N GLN A 20 -14.30 -16.77 5.33
CA GLN A 20 -13.16 -17.67 5.18
C GLN A 20 -13.58 -19.02 4.61
N GLY A 21 -14.67 -19.61 5.10
CA GLY A 21 -15.22 -20.85 4.53
C GLY A 21 -15.65 -20.67 3.08
N ALA A 22 -16.33 -19.57 2.76
CA ALA A 22 -16.70 -19.26 1.36
C ALA A 22 -15.47 -19.07 0.46
N LEU A 23 -14.36 -18.55 1.00
CA LEU A 23 -13.10 -18.43 0.28
C LEU A 23 -12.41 -19.79 0.09
N GLU A 24 -12.42 -20.65 1.11
CA GLU A 24 -11.88 -22.01 1.03
C GLU A 24 -12.64 -22.82 -0.02
N ASP A 25 -13.97 -22.82 0.02
CA ASP A 25 -14.83 -23.46 -0.99
C ASP A 25 -14.52 -22.94 -2.41
N LEU A 26 -14.32 -21.62 -2.56
CA LEU A 26 -14.03 -21.01 -3.85
C LEU A 26 -12.65 -21.41 -4.39
N LEU A 27 -11.66 -21.54 -3.52
CA LEU A 27 -10.30 -21.96 -3.89
C LEU A 27 -10.27 -23.43 -4.30
N GLU A 28 -11.09 -24.29 -3.68
CA GLU A 28 -11.26 -25.67 -4.12
C GLU A 28 -11.87 -25.77 -5.53
N ASP A 29 -12.86 -24.91 -5.83
CA ASP A 29 -13.48 -24.82 -7.16
C ASP A 29 -12.51 -24.30 -8.23
N GLU A 30 -11.67 -23.32 -7.90
CA GLU A 30 -10.72 -22.68 -8.83
C GLU A 30 -9.46 -23.53 -9.10
N TYR A 31 -8.98 -24.25 -8.08
CA TYR A 31 -7.82 -25.13 -8.15
C TYR A 31 -8.19 -26.58 -7.83
N PRO A 32 -8.99 -27.25 -8.69
CA PRO A 32 -9.39 -28.62 -8.45
C PRO A 32 -8.16 -29.54 -8.47
N THR A 33 -8.14 -30.53 -7.57
CA THR A 33 -7.03 -31.51 -7.44
C THR A 33 -6.77 -32.28 -8.75
N MET A 34 -7.77 -32.37 -9.61
CA MET A 34 -7.67 -32.99 -10.93
C MET A 34 -7.72 -31.90 -12.01
N GLN A 35 -6.68 -31.83 -12.85
CA GLN A 35 -6.60 -30.86 -13.93
C GLN A 35 -7.79 -31.05 -14.90
N LEU A 36 -8.61 -30.00 -15.03
CA LEU A 36 -9.70 -29.96 -15.99
C LEU A 36 -9.15 -29.92 -17.42
N ARG A 37 -9.93 -30.48 -18.35
CA ARG A 37 -9.60 -30.43 -19.80
C ARG A 37 -9.56 -28.97 -20.26
N PRO A 38 -8.62 -28.57 -21.13
CA PRO A 38 -8.61 -27.23 -21.70
C PRO A 38 -9.97 -26.92 -22.35
N GLN A 39 -10.66 -25.92 -21.82
CA GLN A 39 -11.97 -25.51 -22.31
C GLN A 39 -11.77 -24.70 -23.58
N LYS A 40 -12.42 -25.12 -24.67
CA LYS A 40 -12.23 -24.53 -26.01
C LYS A 40 -13.26 -23.46 -26.36
N ASP A 41 -14.33 -23.38 -25.57
CA ASP A 41 -15.45 -22.48 -25.81
C ASP A 41 -15.28 -21.20 -24.98
N CYS A 42 -15.05 -20.08 -25.67
CA CYS A 42 -14.82 -18.78 -25.05
C CYS A 42 -16.00 -18.36 -24.15
N LEU A 43 -17.23 -18.70 -24.51
CA LEU A 43 -18.42 -18.33 -23.72
C LEU A 43 -18.43 -19.05 -22.37
N GLN A 44 -18.05 -20.32 -22.33
CA GLN A 44 -18.02 -21.07 -21.08
C GLN A 44 -16.84 -20.65 -20.20
N VAL A 45 -15.69 -20.30 -20.80
CA VAL A 45 -14.56 -19.71 -20.09
C VAL A 45 -14.98 -18.38 -19.47
N PHE A 46 -15.66 -17.52 -20.25
CA PHE A 46 -16.18 -16.26 -19.76
C PHE A 46 -17.14 -16.44 -18.59
N GLN A 47 -18.14 -17.31 -18.73
CA GLN A 47 -19.11 -17.60 -17.67
C GLN A 47 -18.42 -18.10 -16.40
N THR A 48 -17.39 -18.94 -16.53
CA THR A 48 -16.60 -19.44 -15.41
C THR A 48 -15.83 -18.31 -14.72
N LEU A 49 -15.11 -17.47 -15.49
CA LEU A 49 -14.39 -16.30 -14.96
C LEU A 49 -15.33 -15.30 -14.29
N ALA A 50 -16.46 -14.99 -14.91
CA ALA A 50 -17.47 -14.11 -14.38
C ALA A 50 -18.07 -14.67 -13.08
N THR A 51 -18.31 -15.98 -13.00
CA THR A 51 -18.77 -16.66 -11.79
C THR A 51 -17.75 -16.51 -10.65
N PHE A 52 -16.46 -16.76 -10.92
CA PHE A 52 -15.41 -16.54 -9.93
C PHE A 52 -15.32 -15.07 -9.51
N TYR A 53 -15.33 -14.14 -10.45
CA TYR A 53 -15.27 -12.70 -10.19
C TYR A 53 -16.39 -12.25 -9.23
N LEU A 54 -17.63 -12.65 -9.48
CA LEU A 54 -18.76 -12.27 -8.62
C LEU A 54 -18.69 -12.93 -7.23
N ARG A 55 -18.23 -14.19 -7.14
CA ARG A 55 -18.02 -14.86 -5.84
C ARG A 55 -16.91 -14.17 -5.03
N TYR A 56 -15.78 -13.85 -5.66
CA TYR A 56 -14.71 -13.07 -5.02
C TYR A 56 -15.19 -11.68 -4.59
N LEU A 57 -16.03 -11.02 -5.39
CA LEU A 57 -16.60 -9.70 -5.03
C LEU A 57 -17.49 -9.79 -3.78
N LYS A 58 -18.30 -10.85 -3.65
CA LYS A 58 -19.08 -11.11 -2.43
C LYS A 58 -18.18 -11.31 -1.21
N ILE A 59 -17.15 -12.15 -1.34
CA ILE A 59 -16.18 -12.41 -0.27
C ILE A 59 -15.44 -11.13 0.10
N PHE A 60 -15.02 -10.32 -0.88
CA PHE A 60 -14.37 -9.04 -0.66
C PHE A 60 -15.22 -8.10 0.19
N ARG A 61 -16.50 -7.94 -0.15
CA ARG A 61 -17.46 -7.14 0.64
C ARG A 61 -17.57 -7.65 2.08
N ALA A 62 -17.71 -8.95 2.27
CA ALA A 62 -17.80 -9.56 3.60
C ALA A 62 -16.50 -9.37 4.41
N LEU A 63 -15.33 -9.54 3.79
CA LEU A 63 -14.03 -9.35 4.43
C LEU A 63 -13.76 -7.89 4.80
N GLU A 64 -14.20 -6.93 3.98
CA GLU A 64 -14.11 -5.50 4.29
C GLU A 64 -14.91 -5.17 5.55
N GLU A 65 -16.14 -5.69 5.65
CA GLU A 65 -16.95 -5.53 6.86
C GLU A 65 -16.31 -6.18 8.08
N VAL A 66 -15.81 -7.42 7.95
CA VAL A 66 -15.11 -8.12 9.03
C VAL A 66 -13.90 -7.32 9.51
N TYR A 67 -13.08 -6.85 8.58
CA TYR A 67 -11.92 -6.04 8.86
C TYR A 67 -12.30 -4.74 9.62
N ASP A 68 -13.38 -4.07 9.21
CA ASP A 68 -13.87 -2.85 9.85
C ASP A 68 -14.47 -3.11 11.26
N ARG A 69 -15.01 -4.31 11.49
CA ARG A 69 -15.61 -4.70 12.77
C ARG A 69 -14.59 -5.22 13.79
N ILE A 70 -13.47 -5.78 13.35
CA ILE A 70 -12.42 -6.29 14.23
C ILE A 70 -11.71 -5.13 14.95
N VAL A 71 -11.64 -5.24 16.27
CA VAL A 71 -10.93 -4.28 17.13
C VAL A 71 -9.56 -4.81 17.57
N HIS A 72 -9.32 -6.12 17.43
CA HIS A 72 -8.07 -6.73 17.85
C HIS A 72 -6.96 -6.52 16.78
N PRO A 73 -5.83 -5.87 17.12
CA PRO A 73 -4.84 -5.41 16.14
C PRO A 73 -4.10 -6.56 15.42
N GLN A 74 -3.80 -7.67 16.10
CA GLN A 74 -3.17 -8.83 15.47
C GLN A 74 -4.11 -9.55 14.48
N LYS A 75 -5.34 -9.91 14.91
CA LYS A 75 -6.35 -10.52 14.03
C LYS A 75 -6.63 -9.66 12.80
N ARG A 76 -6.74 -8.35 12.98
CA ARG A 76 -6.97 -7.40 11.89
C ARG A 76 -5.88 -7.43 10.82
N ARG A 77 -4.61 -7.63 11.20
CA ARG A 77 -3.50 -7.78 10.24
C ARG A 77 -3.60 -9.06 9.42
N VAL A 78 -4.06 -10.16 10.02
CA VAL A 78 -4.30 -11.42 9.29
C VAL A 78 -5.42 -11.24 8.28
N VAL A 79 -6.55 -10.66 8.69
CA VAL A 79 -7.66 -10.37 7.77
C VAL A 79 -7.24 -9.41 6.66
N HIS A 80 -6.40 -8.41 6.97
CA HIS A 80 -5.85 -7.50 5.96
C HIS A 80 -5.10 -8.22 4.84
N GLN A 81 -4.24 -9.19 5.19
CA GLN A 81 -3.47 -9.94 4.20
C GLN A 81 -4.38 -10.76 3.28
N VAL A 82 -5.41 -11.39 3.85
CA VAL A 82 -6.40 -12.14 3.07
C VAL A 82 -7.22 -11.20 2.19
N LEU A 83 -7.62 -10.04 2.70
CA LEU A 83 -8.33 -9.02 1.95
C LEU A 83 -7.51 -8.49 0.77
N GLU A 84 -6.22 -8.20 0.96
CA GLU A 84 -5.31 -7.79 -0.13
C GLU A 84 -5.14 -8.90 -1.18
N GLY A 85 -5.06 -10.16 -0.77
CA GLY A 85 -5.01 -11.30 -1.68
C GLY A 85 -6.28 -11.41 -2.54
N VAL A 86 -7.46 -11.30 -1.92
CA VAL A 86 -8.75 -11.32 -2.63
C VAL A 86 -8.87 -10.12 -3.58
N MET A 87 -8.43 -8.93 -3.16
CA MET A 87 -8.39 -7.76 -4.05
C MET A 87 -7.49 -7.99 -5.26
N GLY A 88 -6.31 -8.59 -5.06
CA GLY A 88 -5.40 -8.95 -6.14
C GLY A 88 -6.06 -9.90 -7.13
N ARG A 89 -6.65 -10.99 -6.64
CA ARG A 89 -7.33 -11.98 -7.49
C ARG A 89 -8.52 -11.39 -8.26
N LEU A 90 -9.28 -10.48 -7.65
CA LEU A 90 -10.39 -9.81 -8.30
C LEU A 90 -9.94 -8.96 -9.50
N VAL A 91 -8.79 -8.29 -9.39
CA VAL A 91 -8.18 -7.54 -10.49
C VAL A 91 -7.63 -8.47 -11.58
N GLU A 92 -7.00 -9.57 -11.19
CA GLU A 92 -6.51 -10.59 -12.13
C GLU A 92 -7.66 -11.20 -12.95
N LEU A 93 -8.73 -11.67 -12.29
CA LEU A 93 -9.92 -12.21 -12.95
C LEU A 93 -10.55 -11.18 -13.89
N LYS A 94 -10.65 -9.93 -13.45
CA LYS A 94 -11.15 -8.86 -14.31
C LYS A 94 -10.26 -8.67 -15.53
N ASN A 95 -8.94 -8.71 -15.38
CA ASN A 95 -8.00 -8.60 -16.48
C ASN A 95 -8.12 -9.79 -17.45
N GLU A 96 -8.21 -11.02 -16.93
CA GLU A 96 -8.43 -12.23 -17.74
C GLU A 96 -9.72 -12.14 -18.58
N MET A 97 -10.81 -11.63 -18.01
CA MET A 97 -12.06 -11.40 -18.75
C MET A 97 -11.89 -10.35 -19.87
N VAL A 98 -11.21 -9.24 -19.56
CA VAL A 98 -10.93 -8.17 -20.54
C VAL A 98 -10.08 -8.70 -21.69
N GLU A 99 -9.07 -9.53 -21.40
CA GLU A 99 -8.22 -10.16 -22.41
C GLU A 99 -8.99 -11.17 -23.28
N LEU A 100 -9.99 -11.85 -22.70
CA LEU A 100 -10.83 -12.82 -23.42
C LEU A 100 -11.79 -12.15 -24.41
N GLU A 101 -12.46 -11.07 -24.01
CA GLU A 101 -13.48 -10.38 -24.83
C GLU A 101 -12.99 -9.11 -25.54
N TYR A 102 -11.78 -8.64 -25.23
CA TYR A 102 -11.22 -7.35 -25.67
C TYR A 102 -12.12 -6.14 -25.33
N SER A 103 -12.84 -6.21 -24.21
CA SER A 103 -13.76 -5.18 -23.72
C SER A 103 -13.56 -4.94 -22.23
N GLU A 104 -13.63 -3.69 -21.79
CA GLU A 104 -13.67 -3.37 -20.35
C GLU A 104 -15.07 -3.60 -19.74
N PHE A 105 -16.10 -3.46 -20.57
CA PHE A 105 -17.51 -3.55 -20.20
C PHE A 105 -18.04 -4.95 -20.45
N HIS A 106 -18.60 -5.55 -19.40
CA HIS A 106 -19.09 -6.91 -19.41
C HIS A 106 -20.50 -6.96 -18.81
N TYR A 107 -21.36 -7.79 -19.37
CA TYR A 107 -22.75 -7.96 -18.94
C TYR A 107 -22.84 -9.20 -18.04
N PHE A 108 -23.39 -9.03 -16.85
CA PHE A 108 -23.50 -10.08 -15.84
C PHE A 108 -24.95 -10.53 -15.60
N ASP A 109 -25.92 -10.05 -16.37
CA ASP A 109 -27.36 -10.18 -16.07
C ASP A 109 -27.79 -11.63 -15.80
N ASP A 110 -27.38 -12.57 -16.65
CA ASP A 110 -27.70 -14.00 -16.51
C ASP A 110 -27.11 -14.60 -15.22
N ILE A 111 -25.88 -14.18 -14.86
CA ILE A 111 -25.13 -14.72 -13.72
C ILE A 111 -25.58 -14.04 -12.41
N LEU A 112 -25.96 -12.76 -12.46
CA LEU A 112 -26.49 -12.01 -11.31
C LEU A 112 -27.77 -12.65 -10.77
N GLN A 113 -28.62 -13.15 -11.67
CA GLN A 113 -29.87 -13.83 -11.30
C GLN A 113 -29.59 -15.08 -10.46
N ASP A 114 -28.63 -15.90 -10.86
CA ASP A 114 -28.24 -17.12 -10.14
C ASP A 114 -27.69 -16.79 -8.74
N PHE A 115 -26.91 -15.72 -8.63
CA PHE A 115 -26.33 -15.28 -7.36
C PHE A 115 -27.25 -14.43 -6.50
N LYS A 116 -28.49 -14.14 -6.93
CA LYS A 116 -29.44 -13.25 -6.24
C LYS A 116 -28.80 -11.90 -5.88
N MET A 117 -27.98 -11.36 -6.79
CA MET A 117 -27.33 -10.06 -6.63
C MET A 117 -28.06 -9.00 -7.43
N THR A 118 -27.95 -7.77 -6.94
CA THR A 118 -28.42 -6.57 -7.63
C THR A 118 -27.25 -5.89 -8.36
N PRO A 119 -27.52 -5.03 -9.36
CA PRO A 119 -26.47 -4.24 -9.99
C PRO A 119 -25.69 -3.34 -9.02
N GLU A 120 -26.30 -2.92 -7.90
CA GLU A 120 -25.61 -2.17 -6.82
C GLU A 120 -24.51 -3.01 -6.14
N ASP A 121 -24.67 -4.33 -6.13
CA ASP A 121 -23.68 -5.27 -5.57
C ASP A 121 -22.43 -5.41 -6.46
N LEU A 122 -22.49 -5.01 -7.73
CA LEU A 122 -21.35 -4.98 -8.65
C LEU A 122 -20.37 -3.83 -8.36
N GLU A 123 -20.79 -2.79 -7.63
CA GLU A 123 -19.90 -1.69 -7.30
C GLU A 123 -18.75 -2.20 -6.41
N VAL A 124 -17.50 -2.00 -6.81
CA VAL A 124 -16.37 -2.44 -5.98
C VAL A 124 -16.21 -1.44 -4.83
N PRO A 125 -16.47 -1.80 -3.56
CA PRO A 125 -16.33 -0.86 -2.46
C PRO A 125 -14.86 -0.48 -2.28
N ILE A 126 -14.60 0.80 -2.00
CA ILE A 126 -13.27 1.26 -1.63
C ILE A 126 -13.05 0.94 -0.15
N PRO A 127 -12.09 0.07 0.22
CA PRO A 127 -11.93 -0.32 1.61
C PRO A 127 -11.63 0.86 2.52
N ARG A 128 -12.30 0.91 3.66
CA ARG A 128 -12.29 2.05 4.58
C ARG A 128 -10.89 2.35 5.15
N TYR A 129 -10.03 1.34 5.22
CA TYR A 129 -8.68 1.48 5.79
C TYR A 129 -7.74 2.34 4.95
N PHE A 130 -7.94 2.43 3.63
CA PHE A 130 -7.10 3.25 2.73
C PHE A 130 -6.98 4.70 3.21
N VAL A 131 -8.11 5.27 3.65
CA VAL A 131 -8.18 6.64 4.15
C VAL A 131 -7.78 6.70 5.62
N ARG A 132 -8.31 5.77 6.43
CA ARG A 132 -8.20 5.85 7.90
C ARG A 132 -6.78 5.61 8.40
N GLU A 133 -6.11 4.56 7.92
CA GLU A 133 -4.75 4.27 8.36
C GLU A 133 -3.77 5.34 7.89
N LYS A 134 -4.01 5.91 6.70
CA LYS A 134 -3.21 7.00 6.15
C LYS A 134 -3.63 8.38 6.68
N MET A 135 -4.69 8.49 7.50
CA MET A 135 -5.25 9.77 7.95
C MET A 135 -4.21 10.66 8.64
N ARG A 136 -3.30 10.07 9.43
CA ARG A 136 -2.22 10.82 10.08
C ARG A 136 -1.25 11.41 9.05
N ALA A 137 -0.87 10.64 8.04
CA ALA A 137 -0.02 11.09 6.94
C ALA A 137 -0.72 12.14 6.06
N LEU A 138 -2.01 11.94 5.76
CA LEU A 138 -2.83 12.88 5.00
C LEU A 138 -2.95 14.22 5.74
N LYS A 139 -3.25 14.22 7.04
CA LYS A 139 -3.28 15.44 7.87
C LYS A 139 -1.91 16.12 7.97
N ALA A 140 -0.82 15.36 8.04
CA ALA A 140 0.52 15.92 8.02
C ALA A 140 0.83 16.61 6.68
N ARG A 141 0.46 15.97 5.56
CA ARG A 141 0.58 16.55 4.22
C ARG A 141 -0.30 17.78 4.04
N GLU A 142 -1.53 17.75 4.54
CA GLU A 142 -2.44 18.89 4.52
C GLU A 142 -1.86 20.09 5.27
N LYS A 143 -1.31 19.88 6.47
CA LYS A 143 -0.61 20.93 7.23
C LYS A 143 0.60 21.47 6.48
N MET A 144 1.38 20.60 5.83
CA MET A 144 2.50 21.00 4.99
C MET A 144 2.03 21.86 3.82
N LEU A 145 0.99 21.44 3.10
CA LEU A 145 0.41 22.20 2.00
C LEU A 145 -0.14 23.55 2.45
N ALA A 146 -0.85 23.59 3.57
CA ALA A 146 -1.35 24.83 4.15
C ALA A 146 -0.19 25.80 4.48
N HIS A 147 0.91 25.29 5.02
CA HIS A 147 2.12 26.07 5.28
C HIS A 147 2.79 26.57 4.01
N ILE A 148 2.88 25.73 2.97
CA ILE A 148 3.42 26.11 1.66
C ILE A 148 2.53 27.18 1.01
N LEU A 149 1.21 27.05 1.06
CA LEU A 149 0.28 28.03 0.50
C LEU A 149 0.29 29.35 1.29
N ALA A 150 0.47 29.29 2.61
CA ALA A 150 0.62 30.49 3.44
C ALA A 150 1.94 31.23 3.16
N LYS A 151 3.02 30.50 2.85
CA LYS A 151 4.34 31.07 2.52
C LYS A 151 4.48 31.47 1.05
N GLY A 152 3.88 30.69 0.16
CA GLY A 152 3.82 30.90 -1.27
C GLY A 152 2.70 31.88 -1.60
N GLY A 153 2.92 33.16 -1.28
CA GLY A 153 2.05 34.23 -1.75
C GLY A 153 1.82 34.07 -3.25
N ARG A 154 0.56 33.81 -3.62
CA ARG A 154 -0.02 33.78 -4.97
C ARG A 154 1.03 33.68 -6.08
N GLN A 155 1.63 32.50 -6.25
CA GLN A 155 2.37 32.23 -7.48
C GLN A 155 1.36 32.29 -8.61
N GLU A 156 1.44 33.33 -9.42
CA GLU A 156 0.79 33.35 -10.73
C GLU A 156 1.36 32.16 -11.49
N CYS A 157 0.58 31.07 -11.55
CA CYS A 157 0.92 29.92 -12.36
C CYS A 157 1.17 30.42 -13.78
N LYS A 158 2.43 30.48 -14.19
CA LYS A 158 2.80 30.57 -15.60
C LYS A 158 2.23 29.31 -16.23
N ILE A 159 1.11 29.46 -16.92
CA ILE A 159 0.41 28.40 -17.62
C ILE A 159 1.42 27.82 -18.62
N VAL A 160 1.95 26.64 -18.30
CA VAL A 160 2.70 25.83 -19.26
C VAL A 160 1.67 25.41 -20.31
N SER A 161 1.87 25.86 -21.54
CA SER A 161 1.00 25.60 -22.67
C SER A 161 1.05 24.10 -23.02
N VAL A 162 0.16 23.33 -22.41
CA VAL A 162 -0.24 22.02 -22.93
C VAL A 162 -0.84 22.26 -24.33
N PRO A 163 -0.62 21.38 -25.33
CA PRO A 163 -1.28 21.49 -26.63
C PRO A 163 -2.79 21.42 -26.42
N VAL A 164 -3.42 22.58 -26.46
CA VAL A 164 -4.86 22.75 -26.29
C VAL A 164 -5.50 22.03 -27.48
N GLN A 165 -6.34 21.03 -27.21
CA GLN A 165 -7.29 20.52 -28.19
C GLN A 165 -7.97 21.74 -28.82
N SER A 166 -7.83 21.91 -30.14
CA SER A 166 -8.36 23.06 -30.86
C SER A 166 -9.86 23.14 -30.61
N MET A 167 -10.27 24.12 -29.80
CA MET A 167 -11.67 24.39 -29.54
C MET A 167 -12.38 24.71 -30.87
N SER A 168 -13.59 24.18 -31.06
CA SER A 168 -14.38 24.54 -32.24
C SER A 168 -14.63 26.05 -32.26
N VAL A 169 -14.72 26.63 -33.46
CA VAL A 169 -14.93 28.08 -33.65
C VAL A 169 -16.21 28.55 -32.95
N GLU A 170 -17.25 27.71 -32.96
CA GLU A 170 -18.52 27.96 -32.27
C GLU A 170 -18.35 28.02 -30.76
N ARG A 171 -17.58 27.09 -30.18
CA ARG A 171 -17.30 27.08 -28.75
C ARG A 171 -16.44 28.27 -28.33
N ALA A 172 -15.48 28.65 -29.17
CA ALA A 172 -14.65 29.83 -28.97
C ALA A 172 -15.49 31.12 -28.98
N LEU A 173 -16.37 31.29 -29.97
CA LEU A 173 -17.30 32.42 -30.06
C LEU A 173 -18.24 32.49 -28.86
N TRP A 174 -18.83 31.37 -28.47
CA TRP A 174 -19.72 31.30 -27.31
C TRP A 174 -19.00 31.70 -26.01
N LEU A 175 -17.79 31.16 -25.79
CA LEU A 175 -16.97 31.52 -24.62
C LEU A 175 -16.62 33.01 -24.61
N LEU A 176 -16.30 33.58 -25.77
CA LEU A 176 -15.93 34.99 -25.91
C LEU A 176 -17.14 35.90 -25.65
N GLN A 177 -18.32 35.56 -26.16
CA GLN A 177 -19.57 36.29 -25.91
C GLN A 177 -20.00 36.23 -24.44
N VAL A 178 -19.93 35.05 -23.81
CA VAL A 178 -20.24 34.90 -22.38
C VAL A 178 -19.26 35.67 -21.52
N SER A 179 -17.96 35.61 -21.85
CA SER A 179 -16.91 36.32 -21.14
C SER A 179 -17.06 37.84 -21.28
N GLU A 180 -17.40 38.33 -22.48
CA GLU A 180 -17.63 39.74 -22.73
C GLU A 180 -18.91 40.24 -22.04
N ARG A 181 -20.01 39.46 -22.07
CA ARG A 181 -21.22 39.75 -21.30
C ARG A 181 -20.91 39.84 -19.80
N ALA A 182 -20.12 38.91 -19.26
CA ALA A 182 -19.71 38.92 -17.87
C ALA A 182 -18.82 40.13 -17.55
N ARG A 183 -17.90 40.50 -18.44
CA ARG A 183 -17.05 41.69 -18.30
C ARG A 183 -17.89 42.98 -18.29
N GLN A 184 -18.82 43.11 -19.23
CA GLN A 184 -19.80 44.20 -19.29
C GLN A 184 -20.63 44.28 -18.00
N GLY A 185 -21.12 43.13 -17.51
CA GLY A 185 -21.84 43.04 -16.24
C GLY A 185 -21.01 43.54 -15.05
N ARG A 186 -19.75 43.11 -14.96
CA ARG A 186 -18.81 43.60 -13.92
C ARG A 186 -18.55 45.10 -14.03
N LEU A 187 -18.39 45.62 -15.25
CA LEU A 187 -18.14 47.04 -15.48
C LEU A 187 -19.36 47.89 -15.06
N ARG A 188 -20.57 47.48 -15.47
CA ARG A 188 -21.83 48.12 -15.06
C ARG A 188 -22.02 48.05 -13.55
N ALA A 189 -21.75 46.90 -12.92
CA ALA A 189 -21.85 46.75 -11.47
C ALA A 189 -20.85 47.65 -10.72
N ARG A 190 -19.61 47.77 -11.21
CA ARG A 190 -18.62 48.71 -10.66
C ARG A 190 -19.09 50.15 -10.79
N PHE A 191 -19.55 50.56 -11.98
CA PHE A 191 -20.06 51.90 -12.22
C PHE A 191 -21.26 52.26 -11.33
N MET A 192 -22.25 51.35 -11.26
CA MET A 192 -23.40 51.48 -10.35
C MET A 192 -22.98 51.54 -8.87
N LYS A 193 -21.95 50.79 -8.47
CA LYS A 193 -21.39 50.84 -7.12
C LYS A 193 -20.77 52.21 -6.84
N THR A 194 -20.02 52.78 -7.78
CA THR A 194 -19.42 54.11 -7.64
C THR A 194 -20.49 55.18 -7.50
N ILE A 195 -21.53 55.13 -8.34
CA ILE A 195 -22.68 56.05 -8.25
C ILE A 195 -23.36 55.95 -6.89
N ARG A 196 -23.68 54.74 -6.43
CA ARG A 196 -24.29 54.55 -5.10
C ARG A 196 -23.41 55.05 -3.97
N GLN A 197 -22.10 54.83 -4.04
CA GLN A 197 -21.15 55.32 -3.04
C GLN A 197 -21.03 56.85 -3.07
N GLU A 198 -21.18 57.47 -4.23
CA GLU A 198 -21.19 58.92 -4.36
C GLU A 198 -22.51 59.54 -3.90
N GLU A 199 -23.66 58.96 -4.25
CA GLU A 199 -24.96 59.31 -3.66
C GLU A 199 -24.93 59.16 -2.14
N GLN A 200 -24.37 58.06 -1.63
CA GLN A 200 -24.26 57.82 -0.20
C GLN A 200 -23.32 58.84 0.46
N ARG A 201 -22.22 59.25 -0.18
CA ARG A 201 -21.37 60.35 0.29
C ARG A 201 -22.08 61.70 0.25
N ARG A 202 -22.90 61.98 -0.77
CA ARG A 202 -23.73 63.19 -0.87
C ARG A 202 -24.80 63.23 0.22
N LEU A 203 -25.42 62.09 0.53
CA LEU A 203 -26.41 61.94 1.60
C LEU A 203 -25.77 61.93 3.01
N GLN A 204 -24.51 61.51 3.14
CA GLN A 204 -23.75 61.49 4.41
C GLN A 204 -22.98 62.79 4.69
N GLY A 205 -23.13 63.82 3.84
CA GLY A 205 -22.63 65.16 4.14
C GLY A 205 -23.28 65.69 5.41
N ASN A 206 -22.57 65.57 6.54
CA ASN A 206 -22.83 66.10 7.88
C ASN A 206 -23.49 65.18 8.94
N SER A 207 -23.28 63.85 8.94
CA SER A 207 -23.52 63.10 10.18
C SER A 207 -22.58 61.91 10.38
N THR A 208 -21.64 62.05 11.32
CA THR A 208 -20.66 61.02 11.71
C THR A 208 -21.26 59.99 12.68
N MET A 209 -22.45 60.23 13.23
CA MET A 209 -23.22 59.25 14.00
C MET A 209 -24.49 58.89 13.24
N LEU A 210 -24.67 57.60 12.92
CA LEU A 210 -25.99 57.09 12.56
C LEU A 210 -26.93 57.42 13.72
N ASP A 211 -28.01 58.16 13.43
CA ASP A 211 -29.15 58.33 14.34
C ASP A 211 -29.52 56.96 14.94
N PRO A 212 -29.71 56.82 16.27
CA PRO A 212 -30.03 55.54 16.91
C PRO A 212 -31.13 54.75 16.20
N ASN A 213 -32.11 55.44 15.61
CA ASN A 213 -33.17 54.80 14.82
C ASN A 213 -32.67 54.23 13.48
N GLN A 214 -31.74 54.92 12.81
CA GLN A 214 -31.09 54.43 11.58
C GLN A 214 -30.14 53.26 11.88
N ALA A 215 -29.39 53.33 12.98
CA ALA A 215 -28.54 52.22 13.44
C ALA A 215 -29.39 50.98 13.80
N ALA A 216 -30.49 51.17 14.53
CA ALA A 216 -31.45 50.11 14.83
C ALA A 216 -32.04 49.49 13.55
N THR A 217 -32.40 50.30 12.55
CA THR A 217 -32.91 49.83 11.26
C THR A 217 -31.88 48.98 10.52
N CYS A 218 -30.60 49.38 10.51
CA CYS A 218 -29.52 48.59 9.92
C CYS A 218 -29.33 47.25 10.62
N ILE A 219 -29.31 47.23 11.95
CA ILE A 219 -29.18 45.99 12.75
C ILE A 219 -30.37 45.07 12.50
N GLN A 220 -31.59 45.60 12.56
CA GLN A 220 -32.81 44.86 12.31
C GLN A 220 -32.84 44.29 10.88
N LYS A 221 -32.39 45.04 9.87
CA LYS A 221 -32.32 44.58 8.48
C LYS A 221 -31.35 43.40 8.33
N VAL A 222 -30.16 43.48 8.94
CA VAL A 222 -29.18 42.39 8.90
C VAL A 222 -29.72 41.15 9.62
N TRP A 223 -30.32 41.33 10.80
CA TRP A 223 -30.89 40.22 11.56
C TRP A 223 -32.09 39.57 10.85
N ARG A 224 -33.03 40.37 10.32
CA ARG A 224 -34.16 39.87 9.52
C ARG A 224 -33.64 39.11 8.30
N GLY A 225 -32.65 39.65 7.59
CA GLY A 225 -32.02 38.96 6.46
C GLY A 225 -31.31 37.66 6.85
N HIS A 226 -30.63 37.60 8.00
CA HIS A 226 -30.02 36.35 8.49
C HIS A 226 -31.08 35.32 8.86
N ARG A 227 -32.11 35.74 9.60
CA ARG A 227 -33.25 34.90 10.00
C ARG A 227 -33.98 34.35 8.78
N ASP A 228 -34.28 35.19 7.80
CA ASP A 228 -35.02 34.79 6.61
C ASP A 228 -34.17 33.86 5.73
N ARG A 229 -32.86 34.11 5.57
CA ARG A 229 -31.95 33.15 4.89
C ARG A 229 -31.85 31.82 5.62
N ARG A 230 -31.78 31.82 6.96
CA ARG A 230 -31.80 30.59 7.77
C ARG A 230 -33.10 29.82 7.59
N ARG A 231 -34.23 30.53 7.53
CA ARG A 231 -35.56 29.95 7.27
C ARG A 231 -35.62 29.36 5.86
N VAL A 232 -35.28 30.11 4.83
CA VAL A 232 -35.27 29.65 3.44
C VAL A 232 -34.33 28.47 3.27
N ASN A 233 -33.11 28.51 3.82
CA ASN A 233 -32.20 27.36 3.76
C ASN A 233 -32.80 26.12 4.44
N LYS A 234 -33.51 26.28 5.55
CA LYS A 234 -34.20 25.18 6.23
C LYS A 234 -35.34 24.64 5.36
N GLU A 235 -36.17 25.51 4.80
CA GLU A 235 -37.27 25.13 3.91
C GLU A 235 -36.73 24.44 2.63
N CYS A 236 -35.64 24.93 2.03
CA CYS A 236 -34.98 24.26 0.90
C CYS A 236 -34.37 22.91 1.28
N LEU A 237 -33.82 22.76 2.49
CA LEU A 237 -33.35 21.46 2.99
C LEU A 237 -34.52 20.49 3.16
N GLU A 238 -35.60 20.94 3.79
CA GLU A 238 -36.84 20.15 3.96
C GLU A 238 -37.44 19.77 2.60
N GLU A 239 -37.41 20.67 1.62
CA GLU A 239 -37.84 20.40 0.25
C GLU A 239 -36.93 19.39 -0.45
N MET A 240 -35.60 19.51 -0.35
CA MET A 240 -34.66 18.51 -0.89
C MET A 240 -34.88 17.14 -0.26
N ILE A 241 -35.20 17.08 1.04
CA ILE A 241 -35.52 15.83 1.73
C ILE A 241 -36.86 15.28 1.23
N PHE A 242 -37.88 16.13 1.10
CA PHE A 242 -39.20 15.75 0.59
C PHE A 242 -39.15 15.23 -0.85
N LEU A 243 -38.34 15.87 -1.71
CA LEU A 243 -38.09 15.45 -3.09
C LEU A 243 -37.16 14.24 -3.21
N GLY A 244 -36.61 13.73 -2.09
CA GLY A 244 -35.70 12.59 -2.07
C GLY A 244 -34.30 12.87 -2.61
N LEU A 245 -33.93 14.14 -2.82
CA LEU A 245 -32.60 14.57 -3.27
C LEU A 245 -31.56 14.50 -2.14
N GLN A 246 -32.02 14.56 -0.88
CA GLN A 246 -31.22 14.27 0.30
C GLN A 246 -31.93 13.25 1.19
N THR A 247 -31.22 12.22 1.60
CA THR A 247 -31.71 11.28 2.59
C THR A 247 -31.42 11.81 3.99
N THR A 248 -32.44 11.90 4.85
CA THR A 248 -32.20 12.13 6.27
C THR A 248 -31.80 10.81 6.91
N PRO A 249 -30.69 10.76 7.66
CA PRO A 249 -30.31 9.54 8.34
C PRO A 249 -31.37 9.22 9.39
N SER A 250 -31.98 8.04 9.28
CA SER A 250 -32.89 7.48 10.27
C SER A 250 -32.23 7.46 11.66
N PRO A 251 -33.00 7.55 12.76
CA PRO A 251 -32.46 7.39 14.12
C PRO A 251 -31.60 6.13 14.29
N ALA A 252 -31.96 5.04 13.60
CA ALA A 252 -31.19 3.80 13.57
C ALA A 252 -29.82 3.98 12.86
N GLN A 253 -29.79 4.74 11.76
CA GLN A 253 -28.55 5.05 11.02
C GLN A 253 -27.64 5.97 11.83
N LEU A 254 -28.20 6.97 12.52
CA LEU A 254 -27.44 7.83 13.43
C LEU A 254 -26.83 7.02 14.58
N HIS A 255 -27.60 6.13 15.19
CA HIS A 255 -27.08 5.24 16.23
C HIS A 255 -25.99 4.31 15.68
N ALA A 256 -26.18 3.72 14.49
CA ALA A 256 -25.17 2.90 13.84
C ALA A 256 -23.86 3.68 13.59
N GLN A 257 -23.96 4.94 13.13
CA GLN A 257 -22.82 5.82 12.91
C GLN A 257 -22.08 6.17 14.20
N GLN A 258 -22.79 6.37 15.32
CA GLN A 258 -22.19 6.57 16.64
C GLN A 258 -21.44 5.32 17.12
N VAL A 259 -22.05 4.14 16.97
CA VAL A 259 -21.43 2.86 17.33
C VAL A 259 -20.17 2.61 16.49
N GLU A 260 -20.23 2.93 15.19
CA GLU A 260 -19.11 2.85 14.27
C GLU A 260 -17.98 3.81 14.67
N SER A 261 -18.30 5.07 14.94
CA SER A 261 -17.31 6.07 15.39
C SER A 261 -16.62 5.65 16.69
N ARG A 262 -17.41 5.16 17.67
CA ARG A 262 -16.88 4.63 18.93
C ARG A 262 -15.97 3.43 18.69
N ARG A 263 -16.35 2.51 17.79
CA ARG A 263 -15.52 1.36 17.42
C ARG A 263 -14.17 1.81 16.87
N HIS A 264 -14.13 2.84 16.03
CA HIS A 264 -12.88 3.33 15.45
C HIS A 264 -11.97 3.95 16.51
N CYS A 265 -12.51 4.68 17.50
CA CYS A 265 -11.72 5.16 18.61
C CYS A 265 -11.03 4.01 19.37
N VAL A 266 -11.78 2.94 19.69
CA VAL A 266 -11.22 1.77 20.38
C VAL A 266 -10.18 1.05 19.52
N GLN A 267 -10.37 0.99 18.20
CA GLN A 267 -9.36 0.43 17.28
C GLN A 267 -8.03 1.20 17.35
N GLU A 268 -8.07 2.53 17.38
CA GLU A 268 -6.87 3.36 17.50
C GLU A 268 -6.19 3.18 18.87
N GLU A 269 -6.97 3.06 19.95
CA GLU A 269 -6.46 2.80 21.31
C GLU A 269 -5.76 1.44 21.38
N HIS A 270 -6.42 0.36 20.94
CA HIS A 270 -5.84 -0.99 20.93
C HIS A 270 -4.60 -1.09 20.03
N GLU A 271 -4.59 -0.39 18.89
CA GLU A 271 -3.41 -0.35 18.02
C GLU A 271 -2.24 0.35 18.72
N ALA A 272 -2.48 1.46 19.41
CA ALA A 272 -1.45 2.15 20.18
C ALA A 272 -0.92 1.30 21.35
N GLU A 273 -1.80 0.58 22.06
CA GLU A 273 -1.42 -0.37 23.10
C GLU A 273 -0.59 -1.53 22.56
N TYR A 274 -0.99 -2.09 21.42
CA TYR A 274 -0.26 -3.15 20.73
C TYR A 274 1.15 -2.72 20.34
N GLN A 275 1.31 -1.52 19.77
CA GLN A 275 2.64 -0.99 19.42
C GLN A 275 3.53 -0.80 20.65
N LYS A 276 2.98 -0.32 21.77
CA LYS A 276 3.71 -0.20 23.04
C LYS A 276 4.09 -1.57 23.59
N ALA A 277 3.17 -2.53 23.55
CA ALA A 277 3.40 -3.90 23.99
C ALA A 277 4.51 -4.58 23.17
N LEU A 278 4.57 -4.37 21.85
CA LEU A 278 5.65 -4.90 21.01
C LEU A 278 7.03 -4.42 21.48
N VAL A 279 7.18 -3.13 21.78
CA VAL A 279 8.43 -2.57 22.28
C VAL A 279 8.77 -3.16 23.65
N SER A 280 7.81 -3.15 24.57
CA SER A 280 8.00 -3.67 25.93
C SER A 280 8.36 -5.16 25.95
N ILE A 281 7.67 -5.99 25.18
CA ILE A 281 7.97 -7.43 25.06
C ILE A 281 9.36 -7.63 24.45
N LYS A 282 9.71 -6.89 23.39
CA LYS A 282 11.04 -6.98 22.77
C LYS A 282 12.16 -6.58 23.73
N GLU A 283 11.95 -5.56 24.55
CA GLU A 283 12.88 -5.15 25.60
C GLU A 283 13.01 -6.20 26.69
N SER A 284 11.89 -6.81 27.11
CA SER A 284 11.88 -7.92 28.08
C SER A 284 12.61 -9.15 27.56
N VAL A 285 12.38 -9.56 26.30
CA VAL A 285 13.09 -10.68 25.66
C VAL A 285 14.59 -10.36 25.57
N ARG A 286 14.94 -9.12 25.24
CA ARG A 286 16.34 -8.69 25.19
C ARG A 286 17.02 -8.71 26.58
N SER A 287 16.31 -8.39 27.65
CA SER A 287 16.90 -8.38 29.00
C SER A 287 17.01 -9.79 29.60
N VAL A 288 16.01 -10.65 29.36
CA VAL A 288 15.95 -12.01 29.92
C VAL A 288 16.75 -12.99 29.06
N ASP A 289 16.46 -13.10 27.76
CA ASP A 289 17.07 -14.10 26.88
C ASP A 289 18.36 -13.59 26.23
N GLY A 290 18.53 -12.27 26.15
CA GLY A 290 19.68 -11.64 25.50
C GLY A 290 21.05 -12.06 26.07
N PRO A 291 21.26 -12.13 27.40
CA PRO A 291 22.50 -12.61 27.99
C PRO A 291 22.82 -14.05 27.58
N ASP A 292 21.84 -14.95 27.61
CA ASP A 292 22.01 -16.36 27.28
C ASP A 292 22.29 -16.58 25.79
N VAL A 293 21.54 -15.88 24.92
CA VAL A 293 21.79 -15.87 23.47
C VAL A 293 23.19 -15.32 23.17
N LYS A 294 23.59 -14.24 23.85
CA LYS A 294 24.93 -13.68 23.72
C LYS A 294 25.98 -14.69 24.14
N GLU A 295 25.85 -15.33 25.29
CA GLU A 295 26.82 -16.32 25.76
C GLU A 295 26.91 -17.52 24.81
N SER A 296 25.77 -18.03 24.34
CA SER A 296 25.70 -19.12 23.36
C SER A 296 26.45 -18.76 22.07
N LEU A 297 26.22 -17.56 21.52
CA LEU A 297 26.94 -17.06 20.35
C LEU A 297 28.45 -16.92 20.61
N HIS A 298 28.85 -16.41 21.78
CA HIS A 298 30.27 -16.33 22.13
C HIS A 298 30.92 -17.72 22.24
N LYS A 299 30.20 -18.72 22.78
CA LYS A 299 30.68 -20.10 22.84
C LYS A 299 30.84 -20.69 21.44
N GLN A 300 29.86 -20.52 20.56
CA GLN A 300 29.94 -20.99 19.16
C GLN A 300 31.12 -20.35 18.42
N ILE A 301 31.33 -19.03 18.56
CA ILE A 301 32.46 -18.33 17.95
C ILE A 301 33.80 -18.86 18.50
N ARG A 302 33.92 -19.02 19.82
CA ARG A 302 35.15 -19.58 20.44
C ARG A 302 35.42 -21.00 19.95
N GLN A 303 34.39 -21.84 19.91
CA GLN A 303 34.49 -23.21 19.44
C GLN A 303 34.95 -23.26 17.97
N TRP A 304 34.37 -22.43 17.11
CA TRP A 304 34.77 -22.30 15.72
C TRP A 304 36.24 -21.86 15.56
N PHE A 305 36.70 -20.90 16.37
CA PHE A 305 38.12 -20.50 16.39
C PHE A 305 39.04 -21.63 16.83
N ILE A 306 38.64 -22.43 17.83
CA ILE A 306 39.41 -23.59 18.28
C ILE A 306 39.50 -24.61 17.15
N GLU A 307 38.39 -24.95 16.49
CA GLU A 307 38.36 -25.89 15.38
C GLU A 307 39.23 -25.43 14.22
N LEU A 308 39.17 -24.15 13.84
CA LEU A 308 40.06 -23.60 12.81
C LEU A 308 41.53 -23.66 13.21
N ASN A 309 41.86 -23.36 14.48
CA ASN A 309 43.24 -23.45 14.95
C ASN A 309 43.74 -24.90 14.98
N VAL A 310 42.90 -25.86 15.41
CA VAL A 310 43.23 -27.30 15.35
C VAL A 310 43.46 -27.74 13.91
N LEU A 311 42.61 -27.32 12.97
CA LEU A 311 42.77 -27.63 11.54
C LEU A 311 44.04 -26.99 10.96
N LYS A 312 44.37 -25.75 11.32
CA LYS A 312 45.62 -25.09 10.91
C LYS A 312 46.85 -25.81 11.44
N VAL A 313 46.85 -26.14 12.74
CA VAL A 313 47.95 -26.88 13.38
C VAL A 313 48.09 -28.26 12.74
N ALA A 314 46.99 -28.97 12.51
CA ALA A 314 47.00 -30.26 11.81
C ALA A 314 47.57 -30.14 10.38
N ALA A 315 47.20 -29.10 9.63
CA ALA A 315 47.74 -28.84 8.29
C ALA A 315 49.24 -28.53 8.32
N GLU A 316 49.72 -27.76 9.29
CA GLU A 316 51.16 -27.50 9.48
C GLU A 316 51.94 -28.77 9.84
N PHE A 317 51.38 -29.63 10.69
CA PHE A 317 51.98 -30.92 11.01
C PHE A 317 52.01 -31.84 9.79
N ALA A 318 50.93 -31.91 9.01
CA ALA A 318 50.88 -32.69 7.76
C ALA A 318 51.90 -32.19 6.74
N ALA A 319 52.05 -30.87 6.58
CA ALA A 319 53.06 -30.28 5.70
C ALA A 319 54.50 -30.63 6.13
N LYS A 320 54.78 -30.62 7.44
CA LYS A 320 56.09 -31.02 8.00
C LYS A 320 56.36 -32.52 7.82
N GLU A 321 55.35 -33.37 7.96
CA GLU A 321 55.41 -34.81 7.67
C GLU A 321 55.73 -35.07 6.20
N GLU A 322 55.01 -34.42 5.28
CA GLU A 322 55.30 -34.52 3.84
C GLU A 322 56.73 -34.06 3.49
N GLU A 323 57.21 -32.99 4.12
CA GLU A 323 58.57 -32.50 3.88
C GLU A 323 59.62 -33.50 4.39
N ARG A 324 59.37 -34.16 5.54
CA ARG A 324 60.22 -35.23 6.08
C ARG A 324 60.21 -36.47 5.17
N GLU A 325 59.06 -36.85 4.63
CA GLU A 325 58.93 -37.92 3.64
C GLU A 325 59.70 -37.61 2.35
N LYS A 326 59.53 -36.41 1.80
CA LYS A 326 60.25 -35.93 0.60
C LYS A 326 61.76 -35.95 0.84
N LYS A 327 62.25 -35.51 2.01
CA LYS A 327 63.67 -35.59 2.42
C LYS A 327 64.16 -37.04 2.53
N LYS A 328 63.36 -37.96 3.09
CA LYS A 328 63.69 -39.40 3.16
C LYS A 328 63.75 -40.04 1.77
N LYS A 329 62.81 -39.73 0.88
CA LYS A 329 62.80 -40.20 -0.52
C LYS A 329 64.01 -39.66 -1.28
N LEU A 330 64.34 -38.38 -1.14
CA LEU A 330 65.53 -37.77 -1.74
C LEU A 330 66.84 -38.39 -1.21
N LYS A 331 66.90 -38.73 0.08
CA LYS A 331 68.05 -39.45 0.67
C LYS A 331 68.18 -40.87 0.11
N ARG A 332 67.08 -41.63 0.05
CA ARG A 332 67.04 -42.96 -0.59
C ARG A 332 67.41 -42.91 -2.07
N GLU A 333 67.03 -41.85 -2.79
CA GLU A 333 67.39 -41.66 -4.19
C GLU A 333 68.86 -41.25 -4.36
N LYS A 334 69.42 -40.45 -3.45
CA LYS A 334 70.85 -40.16 -3.39
C LYS A 334 71.68 -41.39 -3.03
N ASP A 335 71.20 -42.25 -2.13
CA ASP A 335 71.85 -43.51 -1.76
C ASP A 335 71.79 -44.52 -2.92
N LYS A 336 70.68 -44.57 -3.67
CA LYS A 336 70.58 -45.34 -4.93
C LYS A 336 71.53 -44.79 -6.02
N LYS A 337 71.60 -43.47 -6.21
CA LYS A 337 72.54 -42.82 -7.15
C LYS A 337 74.01 -42.99 -6.73
N ALA A 338 74.31 -43.07 -5.44
CA ALA A 338 75.65 -43.39 -4.93
C ALA A 338 76.03 -44.86 -5.17
N ASN A 339 75.06 -45.78 -5.06
CA ASN A 339 75.27 -47.19 -5.36
C ASN A 339 75.41 -47.44 -6.88
N ASP A 340 74.65 -46.72 -7.72
CA ASP A 340 74.82 -46.75 -9.18
C ASP A 340 76.13 -46.10 -9.65
N ARG A 341 76.62 -45.05 -8.98
CA ARG A 341 77.95 -44.47 -9.25
C ARG A 341 79.10 -45.40 -8.87
N LYS A 342 78.91 -46.36 -7.96
CA LYS A 342 79.87 -47.44 -7.69
C LYS A 342 79.80 -48.60 -8.70
N LYS A 343 78.76 -48.69 -9.54
CA LYS A 343 78.55 -49.77 -10.50
C LYS A 343 78.77 -49.39 -11.98
N LYS A 344 79.15 -48.15 -12.28
CA LYS A 344 79.51 -47.69 -13.65
C LYS A 344 80.80 -46.86 -13.70
N LYS A 345 81.95 -47.52 -13.46
CA LYS A 345 83.22 -47.20 -14.13
C LYS A 345 83.32 -48.17 -15.32
N GLY A 346 83.00 -47.70 -16.52
CA GLY A 346 83.00 -48.57 -17.71
C GLY A 346 82.36 -47.94 -18.95
N LYS A 347 83.11 -47.05 -19.58
CA LYS A 347 83.15 -46.75 -21.04
C LYS A 347 81.98 -46.02 -21.72
N MET A 348 82.32 -44.82 -22.20
CA MET A 348 81.66 -43.98 -23.22
C MET A 348 81.41 -44.72 -24.55
N LYS A 349 80.27 -44.44 -25.22
CA LYS A 349 80.22 -43.60 -26.43
C LYS A 349 78.77 -43.49 -26.97
N GLY A 350 78.36 -42.26 -27.30
CA GLY A 350 77.61 -42.01 -28.53
C GLY A 350 76.14 -41.58 -28.44
N LYS A 351 75.91 -40.42 -29.07
CA LYS A 351 74.73 -40.00 -29.85
C LYS A 351 73.65 -39.11 -29.22
N LYS A 352 73.21 -38.22 -30.11
CA LYS A 352 72.45 -36.96 -30.02
C LYS A 352 70.98 -37.27 -30.34
N GLY A 353 70.02 -36.62 -29.69
CA GLY A 353 68.59 -36.75 -30.03
C GLY A 353 67.70 -35.79 -29.24
N LYS A 354 66.88 -35.03 -29.98
CA LYS A 354 65.89 -34.01 -29.55
C LYS A 354 64.66 -34.62 -28.89
N GLY A 355 63.90 -33.80 -28.16
CA GLY A 355 62.49 -34.07 -27.83
C GLY A 355 61.93 -33.00 -26.89
N ASP A 356 61.06 -32.16 -27.42
CA ASP A 356 60.19 -31.21 -26.70
C ASP A 356 59.23 -31.93 -25.75
N THR A 357 58.57 -31.17 -24.85
CA THR A 357 57.10 -31.21 -24.63
C THR A 357 56.70 -30.50 -23.32
N GLU A 358 55.97 -29.40 -23.53
CA GLU A 358 54.80 -28.88 -22.81
C GLU A 358 54.87 -28.50 -21.32
N VAL A 359 54.78 -27.19 -21.11
CA VAL A 359 54.37 -26.56 -19.86
C VAL A 359 52.86 -26.34 -19.93
N GLY A 360 52.10 -27.17 -19.21
CA GLY A 360 50.67 -26.98 -18.97
C GLY A 360 50.41 -26.30 -17.61
N PRO A 361 49.62 -25.22 -17.54
CA PRO A 361 49.46 -24.41 -16.34
C PRO A 361 48.30 -24.91 -15.48
N PHE A 362 48.56 -25.21 -14.21
CA PHE A 362 47.52 -25.32 -13.21
C PHE A 362 48.03 -24.71 -11.91
N PHE A 363 47.63 -23.47 -11.63
CA PHE A 363 47.26 -23.13 -10.27
C PHE A 363 46.21 -22.03 -10.27
N LEU A 364 45.02 -22.40 -9.78
CA LEU A 364 43.87 -21.54 -9.65
C LEU A 364 44.10 -20.42 -8.64
N LYS A 365 43.80 -19.23 -9.15
CA LYS A 365 43.24 -18.05 -8.52
C LYS A 365 42.26 -18.36 -7.37
N TYR A 366 42.57 -17.95 -6.15
CA TYR A 366 41.58 -17.57 -5.12
C TYR A 366 42.20 -16.56 -4.14
N LEU A 367 41.89 -15.29 -4.36
CA LEU A 367 41.93 -14.23 -3.34
C LEU A 367 40.84 -13.24 -3.74
N TYR A 368 39.69 -13.35 -3.09
CA TYR A 368 38.57 -12.44 -3.23
C TYR A 368 38.41 -11.69 -1.91
N LEU A 369 38.49 -10.36 -2.03
CA LEU A 369 37.85 -9.31 -1.24
C LEU A 369 38.11 -9.22 0.27
N GLN A 370 39.01 -8.30 0.62
CA GLN A 370 38.75 -7.37 1.72
C GLN A 370 39.31 -5.98 1.35
N ASN A 371 38.42 -5.12 0.86
CA ASN A 371 38.39 -3.67 1.06
C ASN A 371 36.98 -3.18 0.71
#